data_AF-A0A093R9A8-F1
#
_entry.id   AF-A0A093R9A8-F1
#
_cell.length_a   1.000
_cell.length_b   1.000
_cell.length_c   1.000
_cell.angle_alpha   90.00
_cell.angle_beta   90.00
_cell.angle_gamma   90.00
#
_symmetry.space_group_name_H-M   'P 1'
#
loop_
_entity.id
_entity.type
_entity.pdbx_description
1 polymer ?
#
loop_
_entity_poly.entity_id
_entity_poly.type
_entity_poly.pdbx_seq_one_letter_code
_entity_poly.pdbx_strand_id
1 'polypeptide(L)'
;QVRKLIWEGTLHLVQEGLKSGFLHRTTAELSCRKNVVPGHIGCGLAELCEMAKQFPAVNESDHQAIHVLDDETSIPEHDLLSCVTENSSDCAKIVVLMGQKYLVPPKSSFLLSDISYKKKYDVIVIDPPWDNKSVKRSNRYSHLSSWQIKQIPVPALAAPNCLVVTWVTNRQKHLRFVKDELYPHWSVKALAEWHWVKITRAGEFILPLDSLHKKPYEVLVLGRVQEDVKETLRKSEDVLPIPEHKLIVSIPCSLHSHKPPLTAVLAEFIKPDVECLELFARNLQPGWTSWGNEVLKFQHVDYFTLLQNE
;
A
#
# COMPACT_ATOMS: atom_id res chain seq x y z
N GLN A 1 -1.15 -3.26 27.02
CA GLN A 1 0.20 -2.79 26.61
C GLN A 1 0.13 -1.87 25.39
N VAL A 2 -0.35 -2.33 24.24
CA VAL A 2 -0.47 -1.53 22.99
C VAL A 2 -1.24 -0.21 23.15
N ARG A 3 -2.38 -0.20 23.88
CA ARG A 3 -3.15 1.03 24.12
C ARG A 3 -2.32 2.13 24.77
N LYS A 4 -1.52 1.79 25.78
CA LYS A 4 -0.68 2.75 26.52
C LYS A 4 0.39 3.32 25.60
N LEU A 5 1.07 2.45 24.83
CA LEU A 5 2.02 2.83 23.79
C LEU A 5 1.41 3.82 22.79
N ILE A 6 0.24 3.50 22.24
CA ILE A 6 -0.46 4.37 21.28
C ILE A 6 -0.80 5.72 21.92
N TRP A 7 -1.37 5.72 23.12
CA TRP A 7 -1.77 6.96 23.78
C TRP A 7 -0.56 7.87 24.05
N GLU A 8 0.47 7.35 24.71
CA GLU A 8 1.65 8.11 25.11
C GLU A 8 2.46 8.59 23.89
N GLY A 9 2.69 7.72 22.91
CA GLY A 9 3.43 8.08 21.71
C GLY A 9 2.67 9.05 20.80
N THR A 10 1.34 8.91 20.69
CA THR A 10 0.53 9.87 19.93
C THR A 10 0.55 11.24 20.60
N LEU A 11 0.49 11.31 21.93
CA LEU A 11 0.54 12.59 22.65
C LEU A 11 1.81 13.39 22.33
N HIS A 12 2.97 12.73 22.34
CA HIS A 12 4.24 13.38 22.00
C HIS A 12 4.25 13.90 20.55
N LEU A 13 3.81 13.09 19.59
CA LEU A 13 3.76 13.48 18.18
C LEU A 13 2.75 14.61 17.91
N VAL A 14 1.60 14.60 18.61
CA VAL A 14 0.60 15.68 18.53
C VAL A 14 1.15 16.98 19.10
N GLN A 15 1.89 16.94 20.22
CA GLN A 15 2.53 18.12 20.78
C GLN A 15 3.53 18.76 19.80
N GLU A 16 4.37 17.96 19.16
CA GLU A 16 5.31 18.47 18.16
C GLU A 16 4.59 18.95 16.88
N GLY A 17 3.52 18.27 16.48
CA GLY A 17 2.66 18.70 15.37
C GLY A 17 1.98 20.05 15.63
N LEU A 18 1.54 20.30 16.86
CA LEU A 18 0.98 21.59 17.28
C LEU A 18 2.06 22.69 17.31
N LYS A 19 3.25 22.38 17.81
CA LYS A 19 4.38 23.31 17.92
C LYS A 19 4.92 23.73 16.55
N SER A 20 4.99 22.79 15.61
CA SER A 20 5.42 23.04 14.22
C SER A 20 4.34 23.70 13.35
N GLY A 21 3.12 23.87 13.87
CA GLY A 21 1.98 24.43 13.13
C GLY A 21 1.34 23.47 12.13
N PHE A 22 1.73 22.19 12.12
CA PHE A 22 1.10 21.15 11.29
C PHE A 22 -0.31 20.78 11.79
N LEU A 23 -0.52 20.85 13.11
CA LEU A 23 -1.81 20.70 13.78
C LEU A 23 -2.25 22.04 14.37
N HIS A 24 -3.55 22.22 14.55
CA HIS A 24 -4.12 23.45 15.10
C HIS A 24 -5.09 23.14 16.24
N ARG A 25 -4.91 23.76 17.41
CA ARG A 25 -5.93 23.71 18.46
C ARG A 25 -7.13 24.52 17.98
N THR A 26 -8.25 23.86 17.74
CA THR A 26 -9.47 24.52 17.31
C THR A 26 -9.99 25.40 18.45
N THR A 27 -9.80 26.71 18.37
CA THR A 27 -10.68 27.67 19.04
C THR A 27 -11.75 28.07 18.04
N ALA A 28 -13.00 27.69 18.36
CA ALA A 28 -14.24 28.03 17.64
C ALA A 28 -14.53 27.24 16.34
N GLU A 29 -15.82 26.94 16.18
CA GLU A 29 -16.47 26.17 15.11
C GLU A 29 -16.03 26.62 13.71
N LEU A 30 -15.09 25.89 13.10
CA LEU A 30 -14.94 25.93 11.66
C LEU A 30 -16.01 25.03 11.05
N SER A 31 -17.04 25.67 10.51
CA SER A 31 -18.01 25.05 9.61
C SER A 31 -17.27 24.14 8.63
N CYS A 32 -17.65 22.87 8.61
CA CYS A 32 -17.22 21.94 7.57
C CYS A 32 -17.62 22.55 6.23
N ARG A 33 -16.69 23.27 5.57
CA ARG A 33 -16.78 23.48 4.14
C ARG A 33 -16.91 22.08 3.57
N LYS A 34 -18.08 21.78 2.99
CA LYS A 34 -18.29 20.57 2.21
C LYS A 34 -17.25 20.62 1.09
N ASN A 35 -16.08 20.02 1.32
CA ASN A 35 -15.20 19.66 0.23
C ASN A 35 -16.07 18.74 -0.63
N VAL A 36 -16.41 19.22 -1.82
CA VAL A 36 -17.06 18.41 -2.85
C VAL A 36 -16.06 17.30 -3.13
N VAL A 37 -16.25 16.15 -2.48
CA VAL A 37 -15.57 14.93 -2.89
C VAL A 37 -16.02 14.72 -4.33
N PRO A 38 -15.12 14.64 -5.32
CA PRO A 38 -15.51 14.27 -6.66
C PRO A 38 -16.41 13.04 -6.55
N GLY A 39 -17.62 13.12 -7.12
CA GLY A 39 -18.58 12.02 -7.07
C GLY A 39 -17.86 10.73 -7.45
N HIS A 40 -18.19 9.62 -6.79
CA HIS A 40 -17.55 8.32 -7.02
C HIS A 40 -17.44 8.04 -8.52
N ILE A 41 -16.27 8.29 -9.11
CA ILE A 41 -15.99 7.89 -10.48
C ILE A 41 -16.03 6.38 -10.41
N GLY A 42 -16.99 5.76 -11.10
CA GLY A 42 -17.08 4.31 -11.22
C GLY A 42 -15.78 3.84 -11.83
N CYS A 43 -14.88 3.30 -11.02
CA CYS A 43 -13.55 2.90 -11.45
C CYS A 43 -13.67 1.49 -12.02
N GLY A 44 -13.96 1.37 -13.32
CA GLY A 44 -14.16 0.11 -14.03
C GLY A 44 -12.92 -0.81 -14.12
N LEU A 45 -11.83 -0.47 -13.41
CA LEU A 45 -10.56 -1.19 -13.44
C LEU A 45 -10.70 -2.63 -12.92
N ALA A 46 -11.50 -2.83 -11.87
CA ALA A 46 -11.72 -4.16 -11.32
C ALA A 46 -12.49 -5.03 -12.31
N GLU A 47 -13.53 -4.48 -12.94
CA GLU A 47 -14.28 -5.16 -14.00
C GLU A 47 -13.40 -5.47 -15.22
N LEU A 48 -12.52 -4.54 -15.63
CA LEU A 48 -11.54 -4.80 -16.68
C LEU A 48 -10.62 -5.98 -16.35
N CYS A 49 -10.09 -6.06 -15.12
CA CYS A 49 -9.28 -7.19 -14.70
C CYS A 49 -10.08 -8.50 -14.69
N GLU A 50 -11.35 -8.48 -14.27
CA GLU A 50 -12.20 -9.69 -14.32
C GLU A 50 -12.48 -10.14 -15.76
N MET A 51 -12.69 -9.20 -16.68
CA MET A 51 -12.84 -9.50 -18.11
C MET A 51 -11.53 -10.06 -18.70
N ALA A 52 -10.38 -9.55 -18.28
CA ALA A 52 -9.06 -10.01 -18.71
C ALA A 52 -8.84 -11.52 -18.46
N LYS A 53 -9.41 -12.05 -17.37
CA LYS A 53 -9.31 -13.48 -17.00
C LYS A 53 -9.96 -14.43 -17.99
N GLN A 54 -10.87 -13.93 -18.83
CA GLN A 54 -11.59 -14.74 -19.80
C GLN A 54 -10.78 -14.97 -21.08
N PHE A 55 -9.67 -14.23 -21.26
CA PHE A 55 -8.75 -14.45 -22.36
C PHE A 55 -7.79 -15.62 -22.04
N PRO A 56 -7.36 -16.40 -23.05
CA PRO A 56 -6.38 -17.46 -22.85
C PRO A 56 -5.10 -16.89 -22.23
N ALA A 57 -4.55 -17.58 -21.23
CA ALA A 57 -3.27 -17.20 -20.63
C ALA A 57 -2.21 -17.10 -21.74
N VAL A 58 -1.59 -15.93 -21.88
CA VAL A 58 -0.41 -15.76 -22.74
C VAL A 58 0.64 -16.75 -22.24
N ASN A 59 1.21 -17.55 -23.15
CA ASN A 59 2.15 -18.61 -22.81
C ASN A 59 3.28 -18.09 -21.91
N GLU A 60 3.63 -18.83 -20.84
CA GLU A 60 4.70 -18.47 -19.89
C GLU A 60 6.10 -18.33 -20.52
N SER A 61 6.22 -18.66 -21.81
CA SER A 61 7.43 -18.61 -22.63
C SER A 61 7.72 -17.24 -23.26
N ASP A 62 6.75 -16.33 -23.32
CA ASP A 62 6.95 -15.06 -24.01
C ASP A 62 7.61 -14.05 -23.07
N HIS A 63 8.63 -13.35 -23.57
CA HIS A 63 9.29 -12.27 -22.86
C HIS A 63 8.23 -11.27 -22.37
N GLN A 64 8.15 -11.12 -21.05
CA GLN A 64 7.16 -10.26 -20.41
C GLN A 64 7.31 -8.84 -20.96
N ALA A 65 6.28 -8.36 -21.66
CA ALA A 65 6.32 -7.03 -22.26
C ALA A 65 6.40 -5.97 -21.15
N ILE A 66 7.34 -5.04 -21.29
CA ILE A 66 7.39 -3.81 -20.51
C ILE A 66 6.97 -2.71 -21.47
N HIS A 67 5.91 -1.99 -21.12
CA HIS A 67 5.49 -0.81 -21.85
C HIS A 67 6.03 0.43 -21.13
N VAL A 68 7.11 1.00 -21.67
CA VAL A 68 7.64 2.28 -21.20
C VAL A 68 6.74 3.39 -21.74
N LEU A 69 6.26 4.25 -20.85
CA LEU A 69 5.42 5.38 -21.22
C LEU A 69 6.24 6.45 -21.94
N ASP A 70 5.72 6.95 -23.06
CA ASP A 70 6.13 8.19 -23.73
C ASP A 70 5.18 9.34 -23.34
N ASP A 71 5.39 10.56 -23.85
CA ASP A 71 4.56 11.73 -23.49
C ASP A 71 3.12 11.60 -24.03
N GLU A 72 2.12 11.76 -23.14
CA GLU A 72 0.67 11.56 -23.36
C GLU A 72 0.31 10.33 -24.22
N THR A 73 0.63 9.13 -23.74
CA THR A 73 0.28 7.87 -24.42
C THR A 73 -1.16 7.42 -24.14
N SER A 74 -1.95 7.22 -25.19
CA SER A 74 -3.14 6.37 -25.14
C SER A 74 -2.70 4.91 -25.28
N ILE A 75 -2.89 4.10 -24.24
CA ILE A 75 -2.48 2.69 -24.26
C ILE A 75 -3.71 1.83 -24.52
N PRO A 76 -3.67 0.88 -25.48
CA PRO A 76 -4.73 -0.09 -25.65
C PRO A 76 -4.94 -0.91 -24.37
N GLU A 77 -6.20 -1.14 -23.99
CA GLU A 77 -6.56 -1.78 -22.72
C GLU A 77 -5.99 -3.19 -22.56
N HIS A 78 -5.83 -3.92 -23.67
CA HIS A 78 -5.27 -5.28 -23.69
C HIS A 78 -3.77 -5.31 -23.35
N ASP A 79 -3.02 -4.27 -23.72
CA ASP A 79 -1.60 -4.17 -23.42
C ASP A 79 -1.39 -3.90 -21.92
N LEU A 80 -2.18 -2.99 -21.34
CA LEU A 80 -2.17 -2.68 -19.90
C LEU A 80 -2.44 -3.88 -18.98
N LEU A 81 -3.24 -4.84 -19.43
CA LEU A 81 -3.60 -6.04 -18.69
C LEU A 81 -2.55 -7.16 -18.81
N SER A 82 -1.67 -7.09 -19.81
CA SER A 82 -0.70 -8.15 -20.14
C SER A 82 0.76 -7.75 -19.90
N CYS A 83 1.04 -6.46 -19.70
CA CYS A 83 2.39 -5.92 -19.56
C CYS A 83 2.56 -5.12 -18.26
N VAL A 84 3.81 -4.92 -17.83
CA VAL A 84 4.11 -3.90 -16.81
C VAL A 84 4.23 -2.56 -17.50
N THR A 85 3.48 -1.57 -17.01
CA THR A 85 3.59 -0.19 -17.48
C THR A 85 4.58 0.58 -16.62
N GLU A 86 5.56 1.22 -17.23
CA GLU A 86 6.65 1.91 -16.52
C GLU A 86 6.74 3.37 -16.94
N ASN A 87 6.78 4.27 -15.96
CA ASN A 87 7.26 5.63 -16.12
C ASN A 87 8.71 5.72 -15.63
N SER A 88 9.66 5.56 -16.55
CA SER A 88 11.10 5.67 -16.26
C SER A 88 11.62 7.11 -16.22
N SER A 89 10.76 8.11 -16.46
CA SER A 89 11.15 9.53 -16.47
C SER A 89 11.20 10.14 -15.06
N ASP A 90 11.83 11.31 -14.96
CA ASP A 90 11.88 12.12 -13.73
C ASP A 90 10.64 13.00 -13.52
N CYS A 91 9.68 12.94 -14.45
CA CYS A 91 8.43 13.70 -14.40
C CYS A 91 7.21 12.76 -14.29
N ALA A 92 6.10 13.27 -13.76
CA ALA A 92 4.84 12.56 -13.82
C ALA A 92 4.32 12.53 -15.27
N LYS A 93 3.70 11.42 -15.68
CA LYS A 93 3.09 11.24 -17.00
C LYS A 93 1.59 11.03 -16.87
N ILE A 94 0.83 11.36 -17.91
CA ILE A 94 -0.61 11.10 -17.96
C ILE A 94 -0.85 9.93 -18.91
N VAL A 95 -1.64 8.96 -18.45
CA VAL A 95 -2.15 7.86 -19.27
C VAL A 95 -3.67 7.97 -19.40
N VAL A 96 -4.18 7.63 -20.58
CA VAL A 96 -5.63 7.59 -20.83
C VAL A 96 -6.08 6.13 -20.86
N LEU A 97 -7.03 5.79 -19.99
CA LEU A 97 -7.61 4.45 -19.87
C LEU A 97 -9.12 4.56 -19.67
N MET A 98 -9.91 3.83 -20.46
CA MET A 98 -11.39 3.91 -20.46
C MET A 98 -11.91 5.36 -20.60
N GLY A 99 -11.22 6.19 -21.38
CA GLY A 99 -11.56 7.62 -21.55
C GLY A 99 -11.32 8.50 -20.32
N GLN A 100 -10.72 7.97 -19.26
CA GLN A 100 -10.32 8.73 -18.07
C GLN A 100 -8.80 8.97 -18.08
N LYS A 101 -8.38 10.06 -17.44
CA LYS A 101 -6.95 10.44 -17.33
C LYS A 101 -6.41 10.05 -15.95
N TYR A 102 -5.29 9.35 -15.93
CA TYR A 102 -4.59 8.95 -14.72
C TYR A 102 -3.16 9.46 -14.71
N LEU A 103 -2.71 9.97 -13.57
CA LEU A 103 -1.35 10.43 -13.36
C LEU A 103 -0.46 9.26 -12.93
N VAL A 104 0.69 9.11 -13.57
CA VAL A 104 1.70 8.08 -13.25
C VAL A 104 2.93 8.79 -12.70
N PRO A 105 3.28 8.60 -11.40
CA PRO A 105 4.42 9.26 -10.78
C PRO A 105 5.75 8.95 -11.49
N PRO A 106 6.77 9.82 -11.31
CA PRO A 106 8.10 9.56 -11.86
C PRO A 106 8.71 8.29 -11.25
N LYS A 107 9.55 7.62 -12.05
CA LYS A 107 10.28 6.39 -11.67
C LYS A 107 9.36 5.33 -11.06
N SER A 108 8.14 5.19 -11.54
CA SER A 108 7.17 4.23 -11.00
C SER A 108 6.75 3.25 -12.07
N SER A 109 6.34 2.06 -11.65
CA SER A 109 5.73 1.08 -12.54
C SER A 109 4.47 0.51 -11.93
N PHE A 110 3.58 0.00 -12.77
CA PHE A 110 2.39 -0.67 -12.29
C PHE A 110 1.96 -1.84 -13.14
N LEU A 111 1.22 -2.74 -12.50
CA LEU A 111 0.62 -3.91 -13.11
C LEU A 111 -0.87 -3.98 -12.73
N LEU A 112 -1.71 -3.90 -13.76
CA LEU A 112 -3.16 -4.07 -13.67
C LEU A 112 -3.53 -5.48 -14.11
N SER A 113 -3.09 -6.51 -13.39
CA SER A 113 -3.39 -7.90 -13.77
C SER A 113 -3.27 -8.87 -12.59
N ASP A 114 -3.66 -10.12 -12.80
CA ASP A 114 -3.38 -11.24 -11.88
C ASP A 114 -2.17 -12.08 -12.35
N ILE A 115 -1.43 -11.64 -13.37
CA ILE A 115 -0.34 -12.41 -14.01
C ILE A 115 0.96 -12.25 -13.21
N SER A 116 1.75 -13.32 -13.12
CA SER A 116 3.02 -13.32 -12.39
C SER A 116 4.07 -12.39 -13.02
N TYR A 117 4.78 -11.64 -12.18
CA TYR A 117 5.91 -10.79 -12.56
C TYR A 117 7.23 -11.41 -12.09
N LYS A 118 8.25 -11.44 -12.95
CA LYS A 118 9.53 -12.15 -12.68
C LYS A 118 10.60 -11.33 -11.94
N LYS A 119 10.31 -10.09 -11.51
CA LYS A 119 11.26 -9.25 -10.76
C LYS A 119 11.29 -9.61 -9.27
N LYS A 120 12.46 -9.47 -8.66
CA LYS A 120 12.68 -9.61 -7.23
C LYS A 120 12.70 -8.25 -6.54
N TYR A 121 12.22 -8.19 -5.32
CA TYR A 121 12.07 -6.97 -4.54
C TYR A 121 12.72 -7.08 -3.16
N ASP A 122 13.36 -6.01 -2.72
CA ASP A 122 13.95 -5.89 -1.38
C ASP A 122 12.89 -5.52 -0.33
N VAL A 123 11.81 -4.86 -0.76
CA VAL A 123 10.69 -4.47 0.09
C VAL A 123 9.37 -4.84 -0.59
N ILE A 124 8.51 -5.57 0.13
CA ILE A 124 7.16 -5.91 -0.31
C ILE A 124 6.16 -5.41 0.74
N VAL A 125 5.32 -4.46 0.36
CA VAL A 125 4.17 -4.00 1.14
C VAL A 125 2.90 -4.67 0.61
N ILE A 126 2.05 -5.15 1.51
CA ILE A 126 0.81 -5.86 1.16
C ILE A 126 -0.36 -5.30 1.98
N ASP A 127 -1.46 -4.92 1.32
CA ASP A 127 -2.74 -4.59 1.97
C ASP A 127 -3.85 -5.56 1.50
N PRO A 128 -3.87 -6.82 2.00
CA PRO A 128 -4.81 -7.81 1.50
C PRO A 128 -6.27 -7.38 1.67
N PRO A 129 -7.17 -7.73 0.74
CA PRO A 129 -8.60 -7.50 0.89
C PRO A 129 -9.20 -8.50 1.89
N TRP A 130 -8.94 -8.24 3.17
CA TRP A 130 -9.32 -9.10 4.29
C TRP A 130 -10.83 -9.36 4.35
N ASP A 131 -11.21 -10.60 4.66
CA ASP A 131 -12.62 -10.93 4.88
C ASP A 131 -13.23 -10.09 6.03
N ASN A 132 -14.25 -9.31 5.68
CA ASN A 132 -15.03 -8.51 6.62
C ASN A 132 -16.55 -8.67 6.43
N LYS A 133 -17.26 -8.95 7.54
CA LYS A 133 -18.74 -8.98 7.60
C LYS A 133 -19.43 -7.72 7.07
N SER A 134 -18.79 -6.55 7.13
CA SER A 134 -19.32 -5.33 6.51
C SER A 134 -19.14 -5.32 4.99
N VAL A 135 -17.98 -5.80 4.52
CA VAL A 135 -17.67 -5.93 3.09
C VAL A 135 -18.63 -6.92 2.44
N LYS A 136 -18.85 -8.10 3.06
CA LYS A 136 -19.84 -9.11 2.60
C LYS A 136 -21.26 -8.56 2.41
N ARG A 137 -21.66 -7.58 3.21
CA ARG A 137 -22.99 -6.97 3.12
C ARG A 137 -23.11 -5.87 2.08
N SER A 138 -21.98 -5.29 1.66
CA SER A 138 -21.96 -4.17 0.74
C SER A 138 -21.77 -4.55 -0.73
N ASN A 139 -21.26 -5.76 -1.03
CA ASN A 139 -20.82 -6.20 -2.37
C ASN A 139 -19.88 -5.22 -3.10
N ARG A 140 -19.36 -4.19 -2.42
CA ARG A 140 -18.55 -3.12 -3.02
C ARG A 140 -17.08 -3.48 -3.21
N TYR A 141 -16.61 -4.58 -2.60
CA TYR A 141 -15.22 -5.03 -2.69
C TYR A 141 -15.16 -6.55 -2.71
N SER A 142 -14.31 -7.10 -3.57
CA SER A 142 -13.89 -8.50 -3.49
C SER A 142 -13.07 -8.72 -2.21
N HIS A 143 -13.09 -9.95 -1.69
CA HIS A 143 -12.29 -10.33 -0.53
C HIS A 143 -11.58 -11.64 -0.82
N LEU A 144 -10.42 -11.85 -0.20
CA LEU A 144 -9.68 -13.09 -0.31
C LEU A 144 -9.83 -13.93 0.96
N SER A 145 -10.01 -15.24 0.77
CA SER A 145 -9.89 -16.21 1.85
C SER A 145 -8.44 -16.34 2.32
N SER A 146 -8.24 -16.85 3.53
CA SER A 146 -6.91 -17.16 4.06
C SER A 146 -6.09 -18.08 3.15
N TRP A 147 -6.74 -19.03 2.47
CA TRP A 147 -6.07 -19.90 1.51
C TRP A 147 -5.60 -19.13 0.27
N GLN A 148 -6.45 -18.29 -0.32
CA GLN A 148 -6.06 -17.46 -1.46
C GLN A 148 -4.93 -16.48 -1.10
N ILE A 149 -4.96 -15.91 0.11
CA ILE A 149 -3.86 -15.03 0.58
C ILE A 149 -2.55 -15.83 0.65
N LYS A 150 -2.56 -17.08 1.14
CA LYS A 150 -1.34 -17.92 1.16
C LYS A 150 -0.76 -18.17 -0.24
N GLN A 151 -1.61 -18.25 -1.27
CA GLN A 151 -1.18 -18.48 -2.66
C GLN A 151 -0.50 -17.27 -3.32
N ILE A 152 -0.51 -16.08 -2.70
CA ILE A 152 0.22 -14.92 -3.24
C ILE A 152 1.71 -15.28 -3.31
N PRO A 153 2.39 -15.06 -4.46
CA PRO A 153 3.73 -15.57 -4.71
C PRO A 153 4.83 -14.72 -4.04
N VAL A 154 4.65 -14.29 -2.79
CA VAL A 154 5.66 -13.51 -2.05
C VAL A 154 7.04 -14.18 -2.04
N PRO A 155 7.20 -15.50 -1.82
CA PRO A 155 8.51 -16.15 -1.89
C PRO A 155 9.18 -16.03 -3.28
N ALA A 156 8.37 -16.06 -4.34
CA ALA A 156 8.86 -15.92 -5.71
C ALA A 156 9.19 -14.47 -6.07
N LEU A 157 8.61 -13.48 -5.40
CA LEU A 157 8.86 -12.05 -5.61
C LEU A 157 9.93 -11.47 -4.67
N ALA A 158 10.20 -12.11 -3.54
CA ALA A 158 11.16 -11.62 -2.56
C ALA A 158 12.61 -11.86 -3.00
N ALA A 159 13.42 -10.80 -2.92
CA ALA A 159 14.88 -10.90 -2.90
C ALA A 159 15.36 -11.49 -1.55
N PRO A 160 16.62 -11.95 -1.45
CA PRO A 160 17.16 -12.39 -0.17
C PRO A 160 17.10 -11.27 0.88
N ASN A 161 16.74 -11.62 2.12
CA ASN A 161 16.48 -10.68 3.22
C ASN A 161 15.36 -9.64 2.98
N CYS A 162 14.50 -9.84 1.97
CA CYS A 162 13.37 -8.96 1.67
C CYS A 162 12.55 -8.62 2.91
N LEU A 163 12.32 -7.33 3.13
CA LEU A 163 11.41 -6.82 4.15
C LEU A 163 9.97 -6.94 3.65
N VAL A 164 9.17 -7.74 4.34
CA VAL A 164 7.74 -7.90 4.08
C VAL A 164 6.96 -7.12 5.12
N VAL A 165 6.09 -6.22 4.65
CA VAL A 165 5.21 -5.38 5.48
C VAL A 165 3.78 -5.70 5.12
N THR A 166 2.97 -6.12 6.09
CA THR A 166 1.57 -6.50 5.86
C THR A 166 0.64 -5.62 6.69
N TRP A 167 -0.25 -4.89 6.03
CA TRP A 167 -1.36 -4.20 6.68
C TRP A 167 -2.37 -5.22 7.18
N VAL A 168 -2.76 -5.10 8.45
CA VAL A 168 -3.69 -6.00 9.11
C VAL A 168 -4.79 -5.20 9.80
N THR A 169 -6.03 -5.68 9.66
CA THR A 169 -7.14 -5.10 10.42
C THR A 169 -7.00 -5.41 11.92
N ASN A 170 -7.65 -4.64 12.80
CA ASN A 170 -7.64 -4.87 14.25
C ASN A 170 -8.33 -6.17 14.72
N ARG A 171 -8.61 -7.10 13.82
CA ARG A 171 -9.17 -8.40 14.18
C ARG A 171 -8.03 -9.34 14.55
N GLN A 172 -8.03 -9.79 15.81
CA GLN A 172 -7.01 -10.72 16.31
C GLN A 172 -6.88 -12.01 15.48
N LYS A 173 -7.94 -12.45 14.80
CA LYS A 173 -7.86 -13.60 13.88
C LYS A 173 -6.92 -13.34 12.70
N HIS A 174 -6.91 -12.13 12.12
CA HIS A 174 -6.04 -11.80 11.00
C HIS A 174 -4.60 -11.59 11.48
N LEU A 175 -4.42 -10.97 12.66
CA LEU A 175 -3.10 -10.79 13.25
C LEU A 175 -2.41 -12.14 13.53
N ARG A 176 -3.14 -13.09 14.14
CA ARG A 176 -2.68 -14.46 14.35
C ARG A 176 -2.42 -15.19 13.05
N PHE A 177 -3.34 -15.12 12.09
CA PHE A 177 -3.14 -15.71 10.77
C PHE A 177 -1.84 -15.21 10.10
N VAL A 178 -1.58 -13.90 10.13
CA VAL A 178 -0.36 -13.35 9.52
C VAL A 178 0.90 -13.90 10.21
N LYS A 179 0.96 -13.82 11.55
CA LYS A 179 2.16 -14.18 12.32
C LYS A 179 2.39 -15.69 12.41
N ASP A 180 1.33 -16.45 12.63
CA ASP A 180 1.39 -17.87 13.02
C ASP A 180 1.24 -18.81 11.82
N GLU A 181 0.70 -18.33 10.69
CA GLU A 181 0.44 -19.17 9.51
C GLU A 181 1.03 -18.62 8.22
N LEU A 182 0.74 -17.36 7.88
CA LEU A 182 1.11 -16.78 6.59
C LEU A 182 2.61 -16.56 6.46
N TYR A 183 3.20 -15.91 7.46
CA TYR A 183 4.64 -15.64 7.48
C TYR A 183 5.47 -16.93 7.51
N PRO A 184 5.16 -17.92 8.37
CA PRO A 184 5.80 -19.23 8.29
C PRO A 184 5.64 -19.90 6.92
N HIS A 185 4.46 -19.83 6.30
CA HIS A 185 4.23 -20.38 4.96
C HIS A 185 5.10 -19.72 3.87
N TRP A 186 5.35 -18.42 3.98
CA TRP A 186 6.22 -17.68 3.07
C TRP A 186 7.70 -17.68 3.48
N SER A 187 8.09 -18.44 4.52
CA SER A 187 9.44 -18.39 5.09
C SER A 187 9.86 -16.99 5.57
N VAL A 188 8.89 -16.20 6.04
CA VAL A 188 9.10 -14.87 6.63
C VAL A 188 9.19 -15.00 8.15
N LYS A 189 10.24 -14.46 8.75
CA LYS A 189 10.36 -14.28 10.20
C LYS A 189 9.68 -12.98 10.60
N ALA A 190 8.66 -13.04 11.45
CA ALA A 190 8.07 -11.84 12.05
C ALA A 190 9.11 -11.12 12.93
N LEU A 191 9.18 -9.78 12.80
CA LEU A 191 10.15 -8.93 13.49
C LEU A 191 9.47 -7.90 14.40
N ALA A 192 8.42 -7.24 13.92
CA ALA A 192 7.84 -6.09 14.61
C ALA A 192 6.35 -5.92 14.34
N GLU A 193 5.71 -5.15 15.21
CA GLU A 193 4.33 -4.70 15.07
C GLU A 193 4.26 -3.17 15.22
N TRP A 194 3.92 -2.51 14.12
CA TRP A 194 3.76 -1.06 14.07
C TRP A 194 2.29 -0.68 13.97
N HIS A 195 2.01 0.58 14.28
CA HIS A 195 0.64 1.07 14.35
C HIS A 195 0.51 2.41 13.62
N TRP A 196 -0.42 2.46 12.67
CA TRP A 196 -0.85 3.72 12.06
C TRP A 196 -2.06 4.25 12.80
N VAL A 197 -1.89 5.36 13.52
CA VAL A 197 -2.90 6.06 14.30
C VAL A 197 -3.49 7.21 13.49
N LYS A 198 -4.81 7.33 13.54
CA LYS A 198 -5.61 8.31 12.82
C LYS A 198 -6.09 9.39 13.77
N ILE A 199 -5.72 10.63 13.47
CA ILE A 199 -6.10 11.80 14.26
C ILE A 199 -6.84 12.84 13.40
N THR A 200 -7.50 13.79 14.06
CA THR A 200 -8.06 14.99 13.46
C THR A 200 -6.98 16.07 13.29
N ARG A 201 -7.31 17.17 12.60
CA ARG A 201 -6.45 18.37 12.54
C ARG A 201 -6.16 19.01 13.90
N ALA A 202 -6.99 18.70 14.90
CA ALA A 202 -6.81 19.14 16.27
C ALA A 202 -5.90 18.21 17.10
N GLY A 203 -5.45 17.09 16.53
CA GLY A 203 -4.65 16.09 17.25
C GLY A 203 -5.47 15.08 18.05
N GLU A 204 -6.78 15.08 17.91
CA GLU A 204 -7.67 14.14 18.62
C GLU A 204 -7.80 12.85 17.84
N PHE A 205 -7.96 11.70 18.51
CA PHE A 205 -8.25 10.45 17.79
C PHE A 205 -9.58 10.55 17.04
N ILE A 206 -9.62 10.08 15.80
CA ILE A 206 -10.87 10.08 15.00
C ILE A 206 -11.99 9.23 15.60
N LEU A 207 -11.63 8.31 16.49
CA LEU A 207 -12.51 7.44 17.26
C LEU A 207 -11.88 7.19 18.63
N PRO A 208 -12.68 6.94 19.69
CA PRO A 208 -12.12 6.55 20.98
C PRO A 208 -11.27 5.28 20.86
N LEU A 209 -10.10 5.25 21.48
CA LEU A 209 -9.24 4.06 21.55
C LEU A 209 -9.98 2.84 22.14
N ASP A 210 -10.96 3.10 23.01
CA ASP A 210 -11.75 2.09 23.72
C ASP A 210 -12.98 1.60 22.95
N SER A 211 -13.21 2.12 21.75
CA SER A 211 -14.30 1.67 20.90
C SER A 211 -14.24 0.15 20.67
N LEU A 212 -15.38 -0.54 20.88
CA LEU A 212 -15.49 -1.99 20.79
C LEU A 212 -15.42 -2.51 19.34
N HIS A 213 -15.77 -1.66 18.36
CA HIS A 213 -15.96 -2.10 16.98
C HIS A 213 -14.89 -1.57 16.02
N LYS A 214 -14.58 -0.28 16.09
CA LYS A 214 -13.63 0.39 15.19
C LYS A 214 -12.57 1.08 16.03
N LYS A 215 -11.31 0.77 15.78
CA LYS A 215 -10.19 1.44 16.43
C LYS A 215 -9.72 2.63 15.59
N PRO A 216 -9.18 3.69 16.21
CA PRO A 216 -8.59 4.82 15.50
C PRO A 216 -7.19 4.51 14.96
N TYR A 217 -6.82 3.24 14.81
CA TYR A 217 -5.53 2.84 14.31
C TYR A 217 -5.63 1.57 13.48
N GLU A 218 -4.62 1.27 12.68
CA GLU A 218 -4.43 0.02 11.94
C GLU A 218 -3.04 -0.55 12.24
N VAL A 219 -2.88 -1.86 12.05
CA VAL A 219 -1.66 -2.59 12.41
C VAL A 219 -0.85 -2.88 11.16
N LEU A 220 0.48 -2.75 11.27
CA LEU A 220 1.43 -3.29 10.31
C LEU A 220 2.23 -4.38 11.01
N VAL A 221 2.28 -5.57 10.40
CA VAL A 221 3.22 -6.61 10.80
C VAL A 221 4.40 -6.53 9.85
N LEU A 222 5.62 -6.52 10.40
CA LEU A 222 6.85 -6.50 9.62
C LEU A 222 7.60 -7.80 9.84
N GLY A 223 8.16 -8.35 8.77
CA GLY A 223 8.98 -9.54 8.81
C GLY A 223 10.04 -9.54 7.72
N ARG A 224 11.00 -10.47 7.81
CA ARG A 224 12.01 -10.67 6.75
C ARG A 224 12.00 -12.10 6.25
N VAL A 225 12.14 -12.26 4.93
CA VAL A 225 12.35 -13.57 4.33
C VAL A 225 13.65 -14.15 4.86
N GLN A 226 13.59 -15.37 5.40
CA GLN A 226 14.76 -16.09 5.90
C GLN A 226 15.53 -16.68 4.72
N GLU A 227 16.85 -16.46 4.69
CA GLU A 227 17.75 -17.25 3.85
C GLU A 227 17.99 -18.63 4.47
N ASP A 228 18.38 -19.59 3.63
CA ASP A 228 18.76 -20.92 4.08
C ASP A 228 20.01 -20.83 5.00
N VAL A 229 20.06 -21.68 6.03
CA VAL A 229 20.96 -21.53 7.21
C VAL A 229 22.45 -21.53 6.85
N LYS A 230 22.82 -22.02 5.65
CA LYS A 230 24.21 -22.07 5.17
C LYS A 230 24.75 -20.72 4.67
N GLU A 231 23.89 -19.79 4.27
CA GLU A 231 24.30 -18.48 3.73
C GLU A 231 24.32 -17.37 4.79
N THR A 232 23.54 -17.54 5.86
CA THR A 232 23.36 -16.57 6.95
C THR A 232 24.64 -16.26 7.72
N LEU A 233 25.61 -17.18 7.74
CA LEU A 233 26.90 -17.01 8.43
C LEU A 233 27.87 -16.08 7.70
N ARG A 234 27.58 -15.67 6.46
CA ARG A 234 28.50 -14.83 5.65
C ARG A 234 28.00 -13.40 5.39
N LYS A 235 26.75 -13.06 5.72
CA LYS A 235 26.09 -11.80 5.29
C LYS A 235 25.40 -11.01 6.41
N SER A 236 25.54 -11.40 7.69
CA SER A 236 24.70 -10.83 8.77
C SER A 236 24.98 -9.36 9.13
N GLU A 237 26.08 -8.76 8.65
CA GLU A 237 26.48 -7.39 9.05
C GLU A 237 25.69 -6.27 8.33
N ASP A 238 24.93 -6.60 7.29
CA ASP A 238 24.37 -5.62 6.35
C ASP A 238 22.86 -5.33 6.52
N VAL A 239 22.22 -5.92 7.53
CA VAL A 239 20.76 -5.85 7.72
C VAL A 239 20.40 -4.82 8.79
N LEU A 240 19.71 -3.75 8.39
CA LEU A 240 19.28 -2.68 9.31
C LEU A 240 18.26 -3.19 10.34
N PRO A 241 18.40 -2.86 11.63
CA PRO A 241 17.47 -3.31 12.66
C PRO A 241 16.09 -2.64 12.50
N ILE A 242 15.02 -3.42 12.71
CA ILE A 242 13.65 -2.92 12.72
C ILE A 242 13.23 -2.74 14.18
N PRO A 243 12.78 -1.55 14.62
CA PRO A 243 12.26 -1.37 15.97
C PRO A 243 11.00 -2.22 16.16
N GLU A 244 10.91 -2.89 17.32
CA GLU A 244 9.77 -3.75 17.67
C GLU A 244 8.43 -3.00 17.59
N HIS A 245 8.46 -1.71 17.93
CA HIS A 245 7.30 -0.81 17.89
C HIS A 245 7.65 0.52 17.23
N LYS A 246 6.80 0.97 16.30
CA LYS A 246 6.82 2.32 15.72
C LYS A 246 5.38 2.81 15.56
N LEU A 247 5.18 4.11 15.79
CA LEU A 247 3.89 4.78 15.59
C LEU A 247 3.98 5.70 14.39
N ILE A 248 3.02 5.56 13.48
CA ILE A 248 2.78 6.50 12.39
C ILE A 248 1.51 7.24 12.77
N VAL A 249 1.55 8.56 12.90
CA VAL A 249 0.37 9.37 13.24
C VAL A 249 0.07 10.27 12.07
N SER A 250 -1.14 10.20 11.53
CA SER A 250 -1.55 11.11 10.45
C SER A 250 -3.05 11.39 10.46
N ILE A 251 -3.43 12.45 9.74
CA ILE A 251 -4.81 12.73 9.41
C ILE A 251 -5.18 11.83 8.22
N PRO A 252 -6.17 10.93 8.35
CA PRO A 252 -6.52 10.03 7.26
C PRO A 252 -7.10 10.81 6.08
N CYS A 253 -6.85 10.31 4.87
CA CYS A 253 -7.52 10.81 3.68
C CYS A 253 -9.04 10.57 3.77
N SER A 254 -9.83 11.43 3.13
CA SER A 254 -11.27 11.23 2.99
C SER A 254 -11.61 10.01 2.11
N LEU A 255 -10.70 9.62 1.22
CA LEU A 255 -10.84 8.43 0.39
C LEU A 255 -10.68 7.15 1.23
N HIS A 256 -11.67 6.27 1.12
CA HIS A 256 -11.76 5.08 1.95
C HIS A 256 -10.60 4.11 1.71
N SER A 257 -10.06 3.58 2.82
CA SER A 257 -8.91 2.68 2.84
C SER A 257 -7.64 3.23 2.19
N HIS A 258 -7.50 4.55 1.99
CA HIS A 258 -6.23 5.13 1.54
C HIS A 258 -5.24 5.16 2.72
N LYS A 259 -4.21 4.32 2.63
CA LYS A 259 -3.14 4.20 3.63
C LYS A 259 -2.11 5.32 3.44
N PRO A 260 -1.37 5.74 4.48
CA PRO A 260 -0.29 6.69 4.31
C PRO A 260 0.85 6.05 3.49
N PRO A 261 1.55 6.83 2.66
CA PRO A 261 2.73 6.33 1.94
C PRO A 261 3.79 5.90 2.95
N LEU A 262 4.45 4.77 2.68
CA LEU A 262 5.43 4.17 3.59
C LEU A 262 6.88 4.46 3.20
N THR A 263 7.14 5.05 2.02
CA THR A 263 8.51 5.33 1.52
C THR A 263 9.39 6.01 2.56
N ALA A 264 8.98 7.19 3.06
CA ALA A 264 9.75 7.93 4.05
C ALA A 264 9.80 7.23 5.42
N VAL A 265 8.76 6.45 5.77
CA VAL A 265 8.70 5.72 7.04
C VAL A 265 9.69 4.55 7.05
N LEU A 266 9.85 3.88 5.91
CA LEU A 266 10.72 2.72 5.74
C LEU A 266 12.16 3.10 5.38
N ALA A 267 12.41 4.30 4.84
CA ALA A 267 13.72 4.77 4.40
C ALA A 267 14.84 4.62 5.44
N GLU A 268 14.51 4.78 6.73
CA GLU A 268 15.47 4.62 7.85
C GLU A 268 15.91 3.16 8.08
N PHE A 269 15.21 2.19 7.49
CA PHE A 269 15.35 0.77 7.78
C PHE A 269 15.61 -0.10 6.55
N ILE A 270 15.80 0.54 5.39
CA ILE A 270 16.09 -0.08 4.10
C ILE A 270 17.32 0.58 3.50
N LYS A 271 18.03 -0.13 2.63
CA LYS A 271 19.16 0.45 1.91
C LYS A 271 18.65 1.51 0.90
N PRO A 272 19.49 2.48 0.48
CA PRO A 272 19.18 3.31 -0.67
C PRO A 272 18.96 2.45 -1.93
N ASP A 273 18.23 2.99 -2.90
CA ASP A 273 18.04 2.40 -4.24
C ASP A 273 17.50 0.96 -4.24
N VAL A 274 16.61 0.65 -3.29
CA VAL A 274 15.96 -0.66 -3.17
C VAL A 274 14.75 -0.81 -4.10
N GLU A 275 14.53 -2.03 -4.55
CA GLU A 275 13.37 -2.39 -5.35
C GLU A 275 12.15 -2.63 -4.45
N CYS A 276 11.12 -1.79 -4.62
CA CYS A 276 9.92 -1.79 -3.77
C CYS A 276 8.67 -2.23 -4.54
N LEU A 277 7.89 -3.12 -3.94
CA LEU A 277 6.62 -3.60 -4.47
C LEU A 277 5.48 -3.31 -3.49
N GLU A 278 4.36 -2.78 -3.99
CA GLU A 278 3.09 -2.71 -3.28
C GLU A 278 2.07 -3.66 -3.92
N LEU A 279 1.65 -4.70 -3.21
CA LEU A 279 0.61 -5.66 -3.62
C LEU A 279 -0.76 -5.22 -3.11
N PHE A 280 -1.79 -5.43 -3.94
CA PHE A 280 -3.14 -4.89 -3.79
C PHE A 280 -3.17 -3.36 -3.78
N ALA A 281 -2.23 -2.75 -4.51
CA ALA A 281 -2.10 -1.31 -4.60
C ALA A 281 -3.35 -0.69 -5.21
N ARG A 282 -3.65 0.53 -4.74
CA ARG A 282 -4.67 1.43 -5.31
C ARG A 282 -4.12 2.83 -5.61
N ASN A 283 -2.88 3.05 -5.21
CA ASN A 283 -2.13 4.27 -5.35
C ASN A 283 -0.75 3.92 -5.89
N LEU A 284 -0.23 4.73 -6.80
CA LEU A 284 1.14 4.67 -7.26
C LEU A 284 2.02 5.56 -6.38
N GLN A 285 3.24 5.11 -6.12
CA GLN A 285 4.25 5.87 -5.39
C GLN A 285 5.49 6.04 -6.28
N PRO A 286 6.15 7.22 -6.28
CA PRO A 286 7.43 7.38 -6.98
C PRO A 286 8.46 6.36 -6.50
N GLY A 287 9.16 5.70 -7.41
CA GLY A 287 10.17 4.68 -7.09
C GLY A 287 9.62 3.29 -6.77
N TRP A 288 8.29 3.07 -6.86
CA TRP A 288 7.68 1.79 -6.53
C TRP A 288 7.09 1.09 -7.76
N THR A 289 7.10 -0.24 -7.71
CA THR A 289 6.17 -1.05 -8.49
C THR A 289 4.87 -1.24 -7.71
N SER A 290 3.74 -0.92 -8.32
CA SER A 290 2.41 -1.11 -7.71
C SER A 290 1.63 -2.16 -8.48
N TRP A 291 1.04 -3.12 -7.78
CA TRP A 291 0.33 -4.24 -8.41
C TRP A 291 -1.03 -4.44 -7.75
N GLY A 292 -2.10 -4.31 -8.53
CA GLY A 292 -3.45 -4.66 -8.10
C GLY A 292 -4.53 -4.35 -9.14
N ASN A 293 -5.71 -4.92 -8.92
CA ASN A 293 -6.84 -4.81 -9.86
C ASN A 293 -7.51 -3.43 -9.84
N GLU A 294 -7.12 -2.57 -8.90
CA GLU A 294 -7.57 -1.20 -8.77
C GLU A 294 -6.37 -0.22 -8.72
N VAL A 295 -5.22 -0.59 -9.31
CA VAL A 295 -3.93 0.09 -9.08
C VAL A 295 -3.90 1.58 -9.42
N LEU A 296 -4.72 2.04 -10.37
CA LEU A 296 -4.86 3.44 -10.76
C LEU A 296 -6.00 4.18 -10.05
N LYS A 297 -6.70 3.56 -9.10
CA LYS A 297 -7.91 4.13 -8.47
C LYS A 297 -7.71 5.50 -7.84
N PHE A 298 -6.55 5.74 -7.23
CA PHE A 298 -6.20 7.03 -6.63
C PHE A 298 -5.29 7.88 -7.53
N GLN A 299 -5.14 7.51 -8.80
CA GLN A 299 -4.37 8.25 -9.79
C GLN A 299 -5.22 9.12 -10.73
N HIS A 300 -6.54 9.14 -10.57
CA HIS A 300 -7.37 10.01 -11.39
C HIS A 300 -6.95 11.48 -11.24
N VAL A 301 -6.83 12.21 -12.35
CA VAL A 301 -6.34 13.60 -12.37
C VAL A 301 -7.11 14.54 -11.44
N ASP A 302 -8.39 14.30 -11.19
CA ASP A 302 -9.23 15.09 -10.27
C ASP A 302 -8.76 15.04 -8.80
N TYR A 303 -7.92 14.09 -8.42
CA TYR A 303 -7.30 14.04 -7.10
C TYR A 303 -6.05 14.91 -6.97
N PHE A 304 -5.57 15.48 -8.08
CA PHE A 304 -4.36 16.28 -8.13
C PHE A 304 -4.68 17.73 -8.46
N THR A 305 -3.86 18.63 -7.93
CA THR A 305 -3.88 20.04 -8.32
C THR A 305 -2.60 20.32 -9.07
N LEU A 306 -2.71 20.96 -10.22
CA LEU A 306 -1.55 21.42 -10.96
C LEU A 306 -0.87 22.52 -10.14
N LEU A 307 0.36 22.29 -9.70
CA LEU A 307 1.19 23.36 -9.18
C LEU A 307 1.69 24.15 -10.39
N GLN A 308 1.23 25.39 -10.53
CA GLN A 308 1.89 26.31 -11.46
C GLN A 308 3.26 26.62 -10.84
N ASN A 309 4.33 26.37 -11.59
CA ASN A 309 5.66 26.79 -11.16
C ASN A 309 5.64 28.32 -11.08
N GLU A 310 5.83 28.88 -9.87
CA GLU A 310 6.27 30.27 -9.70
C GLU A 310 7.74 30.41 -10.12
#